data_AF-A0A1B6M3Y3-F1
#
_entry.id   AF-A0A1B6M3Y3-F1
#
_cell.length_a   1.000
_cell.length_b   1.000
_cell.length_c   1.000
_cell.angle_alpha   90.00
_cell.angle_beta   90.00
_cell.angle_gamma   90.00
#
_symmetry.space_group_name_H-M   'P 1'
#
loop_
_entity.id
_entity.type
_entity.pdbx_description
1 polymer ?
#
loop_
_entity_poly.entity_id
_entity_poly.type
_entity_poly.pdbx_seq_one_letter_code
_entity_poly.pdbx_strand_id
1 'polypeptide(L)'
;DFEVVTLMVIDDMKQGFPCAFFICSRIDSETVGSFINCVKERVGILQPSVFMSDMADLFYNGWLSVMHRVEKRLYCTWHVDRAWQNNLSKINNKQKRPEVYKKLRTLLEETDEETYLKLLPSIIQSLCKNEDTKVFGEYFNKYYGNCYTQWAYCFRKNAGIKANMHLERIHRTIKHLYLKGKTVKRLDKLIHAIMQMTQQKLFDRLTVLEKGKLTTKMKELRFRHKTSMTLNTDLIVQNNDTSWEVASSNG
;
A
#
# COMPACT_ATOMS: atom_id res chain seq x y z
N ASP A 1 -3.32 -6.92 26.39
CA ASP A 1 -4.00 -6.79 25.09
C ASP A 1 -3.42 -7.78 24.09
N PHE A 2 -4.19 -8.16 23.07
CA PHE A 2 -3.73 -9.04 21.99
C PHE A 2 -3.55 -8.24 20.71
N GLU A 3 -2.51 -8.56 19.97
CA GLU A 3 -2.23 -8.04 18.64
C GLU A 3 -2.43 -9.14 17.59
N VAL A 4 -2.72 -8.72 16.36
CA VAL A 4 -2.90 -9.62 15.22
C VAL A 4 -1.93 -9.24 14.13
N VAL A 5 -1.04 -10.17 13.80
CA VAL A 5 -0.17 -10.10 12.64
C VAL A 5 -0.80 -10.94 11.55
N THR A 6 -0.88 -10.41 10.33
CA THR A 6 -1.42 -11.13 9.17
C THR A 6 -0.33 -11.24 8.11
N LEU A 7 0.03 -12.47 7.74
CA LEU A 7 0.89 -12.73 6.59
C LEU A 7 0.01 -12.72 5.33
N MET A 8 0.34 -11.83 4.41
CA MET A 8 -0.39 -11.66 3.15
C MET A 8 0.53 -11.89 1.97
N VAL A 9 -0.02 -12.48 0.91
CA VAL A 9 0.65 -12.64 -0.38
C VAL A 9 -0.11 -11.89 -1.46
N ILE A 10 0.57 -11.54 -2.54
CA ILE A 10 -0.09 -11.11 -3.78
C ILE A 10 -0.30 -12.36 -4.62
N ASP A 11 -1.56 -12.69 -4.90
CA ASP A 11 -1.92 -13.87 -5.69
C ASP A 11 -1.74 -13.65 -7.21
N ASP A 12 -2.03 -14.70 -7.98
CA ASP A 12 -2.03 -14.74 -9.44
C ASP A 12 -2.98 -13.70 -10.06
N MET A 13 -4.02 -13.28 -9.32
CA MET A 13 -4.95 -12.24 -9.73
C MET A 13 -4.45 -10.82 -9.37
N LYS A 14 -3.21 -10.67 -8.90
CA LYS A 14 -2.64 -9.41 -8.39
C LYS A 14 -3.48 -8.81 -7.27
N GLN A 15 -4.04 -9.65 -6.39
CA GLN A 15 -4.77 -9.23 -5.20
C GLN A 15 -4.04 -9.67 -3.94
N GLY A 16 -4.11 -8.84 -2.90
CA GLY A 16 -3.70 -9.26 -1.56
C GLY A 16 -4.64 -10.34 -1.03
N PHE A 17 -4.08 -11.48 -0.63
CA PHE A 17 -4.77 -12.57 0.04
C PHE A 17 -4.12 -12.86 1.39
N PRO A 18 -4.89 -12.88 2.50
CA PRO A 18 -4.35 -13.24 3.81
C PRO A 18 -4.19 -14.77 3.91
N CYS A 19 -2.96 -15.23 4.14
CA CYS A 19 -2.63 -16.66 4.16
C CYS A 19 -2.45 -17.21 5.58
N ALA A 20 -2.01 -16.38 6.52
CA ALA A 20 -1.82 -16.81 7.90
C ALA A 20 -2.06 -15.65 8.87
N PHE A 21 -2.51 -16.00 10.07
CA PHE A 21 -2.81 -15.06 11.14
C PHE A 21 -2.07 -15.51 12.40
N PHE A 22 -1.45 -14.56 13.09
CA PHE A 22 -0.78 -14.77 14.36
C PHE A 22 -1.39 -13.83 15.38
N ILE A 23 -1.93 -14.41 16.45
CA ILE A 23 -2.52 -13.67 17.55
C ILE A 23 -1.61 -13.85 18.76
N CYS A 24 -1.08 -12.76 19.28
CA CYS A 24 -0.15 -12.82 20.41
C CYS A 24 -0.30 -11.61 21.31
N SER A 25 0.01 -11.78 22.60
CA SER A 25 0.09 -10.69 23.57
C SER A 25 1.43 -9.96 23.55
N ARG A 26 2.44 -10.53 22.89
CA ARG A 26 3.80 -9.98 22.76
C ARG A 26 4.28 -10.14 21.32
N ILE A 27 4.53 -9.01 20.66
CA ILE A 27 5.06 -8.99 19.28
C ILE A 27 6.49 -8.49 19.31
N ASP A 28 7.43 -9.38 19.02
CA ASP A 28 8.84 -9.07 18.79
C ASP A 28 9.43 -10.03 17.75
N SER A 29 10.72 -9.89 17.46
CA SER A 29 11.39 -10.70 16.44
C SER A 29 11.35 -12.20 16.73
N GLU A 30 11.34 -12.61 18.01
CA GLU A 30 11.35 -14.01 18.42
C GLU A 30 9.96 -14.64 18.26
N THR A 31 8.92 -13.94 18.73
CA THR A 31 7.54 -14.42 18.56
C THR A 31 7.12 -14.42 17.09
N VAL A 32 7.54 -13.43 16.32
CA VAL A 32 7.36 -13.42 14.86
C VAL A 32 8.17 -14.56 14.21
N GLY A 33 9.41 -14.81 14.62
CA GLY A 33 10.21 -15.93 14.13
C GLY A 33 9.50 -17.27 14.35
N SER A 34 8.92 -17.47 15.54
CA SER A 34 8.14 -18.67 15.87
C SER A 34 6.92 -18.83 14.95
N PHE A 35 6.18 -17.74 14.71
CA PHE A 35 5.07 -17.72 13.75
C PHE A 35 5.52 -18.08 12.33
N ILE A 36 6.62 -17.48 11.84
CA ILE A 36 7.14 -17.77 10.51
C ILE A 36 7.66 -19.20 10.42
N ASN A 37 8.19 -19.79 11.50
CA ASN A 37 8.56 -21.20 11.53
C ASN A 37 7.34 -22.12 11.36
N CYS A 38 6.22 -21.83 12.02
CA CYS A 38 4.97 -22.58 11.78
C CYS A 38 4.50 -22.46 10.31
N VAL A 39 4.71 -21.32 9.66
CA VAL A 39 4.43 -21.17 8.22
C VAL A 39 5.38 -22.05 7.40
N LYS A 40 6.69 -22.01 7.70
CA LYS A 40 7.71 -22.83 7.02
C LYS A 40 7.41 -24.33 7.10
N GLU A 41 6.97 -24.81 8.25
CA GLU A 41 6.59 -26.23 8.43
C GLU A 41 5.42 -26.65 7.51
N ARG A 42 4.56 -25.71 7.11
CA ARG A 42 3.39 -25.97 6.27
C ARG A 42 3.65 -25.82 4.77
N VAL A 43 4.47 -24.85 4.37
CA VAL A 43 4.64 -24.50 2.95
C VAL A 43 6.09 -24.50 2.47
N GLY A 44 7.04 -24.84 3.34
CA GLY A 44 8.47 -24.78 3.06
C GLY A 44 9.03 -23.35 3.11
N ILE A 45 10.23 -23.18 2.55
CA ILE A 45 10.92 -21.88 2.50
C ILE A 45 10.31 -21.04 1.37
N LEU A 46 9.80 -19.85 1.72
CA LEU A 46 9.28 -18.89 0.77
C LEU A 46 10.40 -17.97 0.28
N GLN A 47 10.48 -17.77 -1.03
CA GLN A 47 11.46 -16.87 -1.68
C GLN A 47 10.76 -15.73 -2.43
N PRO A 48 10.09 -14.80 -1.74
CA PRO A 48 9.48 -13.66 -2.39
C PRO A 48 10.57 -12.73 -2.95
N SER A 49 10.32 -12.10 -4.10
CA SER A 49 11.18 -11.02 -4.60
C SER A 49 11.08 -9.75 -3.75
N VAL A 50 9.94 -9.56 -3.07
CA VAL A 50 9.68 -8.38 -2.24
C VAL A 50 9.05 -8.78 -0.92
N PHE A 51 9.62 -8.27 0.17
CA PHE A 51 9.05 -8.34 1.51
C PHE A 51 8.61 -6.94 1.93
N MET A 52 7.38 -6.81 2.43
CA MET A 52 6.84 -5.53 2.87
C MET A 52 6.20 -5.65 4.25
N SER A 53 6.68 -4.83 5.19
CA SER A 53 6.16 -4.71 6.56
C SER A 53 5.92 -3.25 6.91
N ASP A 54 5.60 -2.92 8.15
CA ASP A 54 5.78 -1.56 8.63
C ASP A 54 7.28 -1.21 8.75
N MET A 55 7.58 -0.08 9.40
CA MET A 55 8.96 0.39 9.61
C MET A 55 9.65 -0.26 10.82
N ALA A 56 8.96 -1.12 11.57
CA ALA A 56 9.59 -1.84 12.67
C ALA A 56 10.47 -2.98 12.13
N ASP A 57 11.68 -3.12 12.67
CA ASP A 57 12.60 -4.17 12.24
C ASP A 57 12.16 -5.56 12.68
N LEU A 58 11.30 -5.67 13.69
CA LEU A 58 10.90 -6.94 14.28
C LEU A 58 10.32 -7.93 13.25
N PHE A 59 9.54 -7.45 12.29
CA PHE A 59 8.91 -8.33 11.29
C PHE A 59 9.93 -8.88 10.30
N TYR A 60 10.84 -8.03 9.84
CA TYR A 60 11.88 -8.43 8.90
C TYR A 60 12.93 -9.30 9.60
N ASN A 61 13.29 -9.01 10.84
CA ASN A 61 14.22 -9.83 11.61
C ASN A 61 13.64 -11.21 11.92
N GLY A 62 12.36 -11.28 12.32
CA GLY A 62 11.66 -12.55 12.51
C GLY A 62 11.59 -13.37 11.21
N TRP A 63 11.27 -12.72 10.08
CA TRP A 63 11.34 -13.36 8.76
C TRP A 63 12.74 -13.88 8.44
N LEU A 64 13.76 -13.03 8.57
CA LEU A 64 15.16 -13.32 8.22
C LEU A 64 15.70 -14.52 9.01
N SER A 65 15.28 -14.67 10.27
CA SER A 65 15.69 -15.79 11.13
C SER A 65 15.23 -17.17 10.63
N VAL A 66 14.20 -17.23 9.77
CA VAL A 66 13.59 -18.50 9.32
C VAL A 66 13.63 -18.68 7.80
N MET A 67 13.33 -17.63 7.04
CA MET A 67 13.09 -17.66 5.58
C MET A 67 14.23 -17.08 4.75
N HIS A 68 15.29 -16.58 5.39
CA HIS A 68 16.45 -15.93 4.77
C HIS A 68 16.16 -14.54 4.15
N ARG A 69 17.22 -13.95 3.54
CA ARG A 69 17.22 -12.59 3.01
C ARG A 69 16.35 -12.51 1.74
N VAL A 70 15.62 -11.40 1.63
CA VAL A 70 14.83 -11.04 0.46
C VAL A 70 15.56 -9.97 -0.35
N GLU A 71 15.43 -10.01 -1.67
CA GLU A 71 16.06 -9.05 -2.58
C GLU A 71 15.64 -7.61 -2.27
N LYS A 72 14.33 -7.38 -2.11
CA LYS A 72 13.77 -6.05 -1.86
C LYS A 72 12.94 -6.00 -0.57
N ARG A 73 13.41 -5.23 0.41
CA ARG A 73 12.65 -4.89 1.62
C ARG A 73 11.98 -3.53 1.44
N LEU A 74 10.66 -3.47 1.55
CA LEU A 74 9.87 -2.25 1.46
C LEU A 74 9.12 -1.96 2.76
N TYR A 75 8.86 -0.69 3.02
CA TYR A 75 7.92 -0.28 4.06
C TYR A 75 6.51 -0.19 3.51
N CYS A 76 5.49 -0.32 4.35
CA CYS A 76 4.12 -0.10 3.92
C CYS A 76 3.87 1.42 3.83
N THR A 77 3.44 1.93 2.66
CA THR A 77 3.19 3.37 2.47
C THR A 77 2.18 3.92 3.45
N TRP A 78 1.13 3.16 3.76
CA TRP A 78 0.13 3.59 4.73
C TRP A 78 0.74 3.82 6.12
N HIS A 79 1.64 2.94 6.57
CA HIS A 79 2.33 3.10 7.86
C HIS A 79 3.30 4.28 7.84
N VAL A 80 4.00 4.49 6.71
CA VAL A 80 4.88 5.65 6.52
C VAL A 80 4.06 6.95 6.60
N ASP A 81 2.98 7.06 5.82
CA ASP A 81 2.10 8.22 5.78
C ASP A 81 1.44 8.50 7.13
N ARG A 82 0.92 7.47 7.79
CA ARG A 82 0.34 7.57 9.14
C ARG A 82 1.37 8.03 10.17
N ALA A 83 2.60 7.52 10.09
CA ALA A 83 3.68 7.95 10.97
C ALA A 83 4.02 9.43 10.75
N TRP A 84 4.08 9.89 9.50
CA TRP A 84 4.27 11.31 9.22
C TRP A 84 3.16 12.15 9.83
N GLN A 85 1.89 11.81 9.59
CA GLN A 85 0.74 12.53 10.15
C GLN A 85 0.78 12.63 11.68
N ASN A 86 1.07 11.52 12.37
CA ASN A 86 1.20 11.50 13.84
C ASN A 86 2.33 12.41 14.35
N ASN A 87 3.40 12.55 13.55
CA ASN A 87 4.59 13.33 13.90
C ASN A 87 4.54 14.78 13.42
N LEU A 88 3.55 15.20 12.62
CA LEU A 88 3.32 16.61 12.28
C LEU A 88 3.07 17.49 13.52
N SER A 89 2.67 16.87 14.63
CA SER A 89 2.59 17.52 15.94
C SER A 89 3.91 18.18 16.39
N LYS A 90 5.06 17.69 15.90
CA LYS A 90 6.40 18.28 16.12
C LYS A 90 6.61 19.64 15.47
N ILE A 91 5.69 20.08 14.60
CA ILE A 91 5.69 21.41 14.00
C ILE A 91 4.81 22.30 14.90
N ASN A 92 5.42 23.28 15.55
CA ASN A 92 4.74 24.16 16.49
C ASN A 92 3.64 24.97 15.80
N ASN A 93 3.94 25.50 14.62
CA ASN A 93 3.02 26.28 13.83
C ASN A 93 2.01 25.37 13.09
N LYS A 94 0.77 25.36 13.58
CA LYS A 94 -0.32 24.55 12.99
C LYS A 94 -0.63 24.89 11.53
N GLN A 95 -0.43 26.14 11.11
CA GLN A 95 -0.70 26.58 9.73
C GLN A 95 0.34 26.03 8.74
N LYS A 96 1.56 25.72 9.20
CA LYS A 96 2.61 25.12 8.36
C LYS A 96 2.46 23.60 8.19
N ARG A 97 1.68 22.93 9.04
CA ARG A 97 1.52 21.46 8.98
C ARG A 97 0.95 20.95 7.65
N PRO A 98 -0.10 21.55 7.07
CA PRO A 98 -0.62 21.12 5.76
C PRO A 98 0.38 21.32 4.63
N GLU A 99 1.13 22.43 4.65
CA GLU A 99 2.16 22.72 3.64
C GLU A 99 3.30 21.69 3.69
N VAL A 100 3.78 21.37 4.89
CA VAL A 100 4.82 20.36 5.10
C VAL A 100 4.29 18.99 4.67
N TYR A 101 3.09 18.62 5.08
CA TYR A 101 2.47 17.36 4.67
C TYR A 101 2.32 17.25 3.14
N LYS A 102 1.91 18.33 2.46
CA LYS A 102 1.85 18.38 1.00
C LYS A 102 3.20 18.11 0.36
N LYS A 103 4.28 18.72 0.86
CA LYS A 103 5.66 18.45 0.40
C LYS A 103 6.06 16.97 0.56
N LEU A 104 5.71 16.36 1.70
CA LEU A 104 5.98 14.94 1.95
C LEU A 104 5.19 14.02 1.01
N ARG A 105 3.92 14.36 0.71
CA ARG A 105 3.12 13.61 -0.27
C ARG A 105 3.70 13.70 -1.67
N THR A 106 4.19 14.87 -2.08
CA THR A 106 4.92 15.03 -3.34
C THR A 106 6.14 14.11 -3.39
N LEU A 107 6.96 14.05 -2.33
CA LEU A 107 8.08 13.09 -2.27
C LEU A 107 7.61 11.63 -2.37
N LEU A 108 6.56 11.28 -1.63
CA LEU A 108 6.07 9.90 -1.57
C LEU A 108 5.59 9.40 -2.93
N GLU A 109 4.91 10.26 -3.68
CA GLU A 109 4.25 9.95 -4.96
C GLU A 109 5.13 10.24 -6.18
N GLU A 110 6.30 10.86 -5.98
CA GLU A 110 7.24 11.16 -7.06
C GLU A 110 7.57 9.89 -7.86
N THR A 111 7.44 10.02 -9.17
CA THR A 111 7.63 8.92 -10.10
C THR A 111 9.02 8.91 -10.66
N ASP A 112 9.71 10.05 -10.80
CA ASP A 112 11.04 10.12 -11.37
C ASP A 112 12.14 10.04 -10.30
N GLU A 113 13.12 9.15 -10.50
CA GLU A 113 14.19 8.93 -9.51
C GLU A 113 15.14 10.13 -9.45
N GLU A 114 15.48 10.74 -10.59
CA GLU A 114 16.38 11.90 -10.64
C GLU A 114 15.76 13.12 -9.98
N THR A 115 14.48 13.38 -10.26
CA THR A 115 13.68 14.43 -9.64
C THR A 115 13.57 14.20 -8.14
N TYR A 116 13.30 12.96 -7.70
CA TYR A 116 13.26 12.63 -6.29
C TYR A 116 14.58 12.94 -5.57
N LEU A 117 15.72 12.55 -6.16
CA LEU A 117 17.05 12.78 -5.58
C LEU A 117 17.40 14.26 -5.45
N LYS A 118 16.81 15.14 -6.29
CA LYS A 118 16.92 16.60 -6.16
C LYS A 118 15.95 17.16 -5.11
N LEU A 119 14.71 16.63 -5.06
CA LEU A 119 13.66 17.10 -4.16
C LEU A 119 13.94 16.77 -2.69
N LEU A 120 14.40 15.56 -2.38
CA LEU A 120 14.58 15.09 -1.00
C LEU A 120 15.53 15.99 -0.19
N PRO A 121 16.77 16.29 -0.66
CA PRO A 121 17.68 17.19 0.06
C PRO A 121 17.12 18.61 0.18
N SER A 122 16.47 19.12 -0.88
CA SER A 122 15.85 20.46 -0.89
C SER A 122 14.75 20.59 0.17
N ILE A 123 13.88 19.59 0.28
CA ILE A 123 12.82 19.56 1.28
C ILE A 123 13.41 19.44 2.69
N ILE A 124 14.37 18.53 2.92
CA ILE A 124 15.03 18.40 4.22
C ILE A 124 15.68 19.73 4.63
N GLN A 125 16.42 20.37 3.72
CA GLN A 125 17.05 21.66 3.99
C GLN A 125 16.03 22.75 4.29
N SER A 126 14.92 22.82 3.53
CA SER A 126 13.82 23.76 3.78
C SER A 126 13.18 23.55 5.16
N LEU A 127 13.03 22.30 5.60
CA LEU A 127 12.44 21.98 6.91
C LEU A 127 13.40 22.32 8.06
N CYS A 128 14.69 22.03 7.92
CA CYS A 128 15.69 22.28 8.95
C CYS A 128 16.07 23.76 9.10
N LYS A 129 15.93 24.57 8.03
CA LYS A 129 16.22 26.02 8.07
C LYS A 129 15.14 26.85 8.78
N ASN A 130 13.91 26.35 8.85
CA ASN A 130 12.78 27.10 9.42
C ASN A 130 12.54 26.64 10.85
N GLU A 131 12.69 27.54 11.82
CA GLU A 131 12.60 27.23 13.26
C GLU A 131 11.28 26.53 13.63
N ASP A 132 10.16 26.87 12.98
CA ASP A 132 8.86 26.22 13.23
C ASP A 132 8.82 24.74 12.80
N THR A 133 9.64 24.34 11.82
CA THR A 133 9.64 22.99 11.24
C THR A 133 10.91 22.20 11.54
N LYS A 134 11.92 22.82 12.14
CA LYS A 134 13.26 22.25 12.32
C LYS A 134 13.25 20.91 13.05
N VAL A 135 12.53 20.83 14.17
CA VAL A 135 12.37 19.59 14.96
C VAL A 135 11.77 18.46 14.12
N PHE A 136 10.79 18.77 13.27
CA PHE A 136 10.23 17.80 12.34
C PHE A 136 11.20 17.44 11.21
N GLY A 137 11.95 18.41 10.67
CA GLY A 137 12.96 18.20 9.63
C GLY A 137 14.08 17.26 10.08
N GLU A 138 14.61 17.45 11.30
CA GLU A 138 15.63 16.59 11.90
C GLU A 138 15.10 15.17 12.14
N TYR A 139 13.87 15.06 12.68
CA TYR A 139 13.17 13.79 12.80
C TYR A 139 13.03 13.09 11.44
N PHE A 140 12.53 13.81 10.44
CA PHE A 140 12.28 13.25 9.11
C PHE A 140 13.58 12.77 8.46
N ASN A 141 14.64 13.59 8.51
CA ASN A 141 15.94 13.23 7.96
C ASN A 141 16.52 11.98 8.64
N LYS A 142 16.47 11.92 9.98
CA LYS A 142 17.00 10.80 10.76
C LYS A 142 16.35 9.47 10.41
N TYR A 143 15.01 9.44 10.29
CA TYR A 143 14.28 8.18 10.12
C TYR A 143 13.97 7.82 8.67
N TYR A 144 13.89 8.81 7.76
CA TYR A 144 13.44 8.60 6.37
C TYR A 144 14.49 8.96 5.33
N GLY A 145 15.47 9.81 5.66
CA GLY A 145 16.44 10.35 4.71
C GLY A 145 17.39 9.32 4.12
N ASN A 146 17.73 8.25 4.87
CA ASN A 146 18.65 7.20 4.42
C ASN A 146 17.96 5.94 3.89
N CYS A 147 16.65 5.83 4.06
CA CYS A 147 15.88 4.63 3.72
C CYS A 147 14.84 4.88 2.62
N TYR A 148 15.02 5.96 1.84
CA TYR A 148 14.06 6.40 0.82
C TYR A 148 13.72 5.32 -0.21
N THR A 149 14.67 4.45 -0.57
CA THR A 149 14.47 3.34 -1.50
C THR A 149 13.43 2.33 -1.01
N GLN A 150 13.16 2.27 0.30
CA GLN A 150 12.19 1.36 0.92
C GLN A 150 10.76 1.91 0.92
N TRP A 151 10.57 3.24 0.80
CA TRP A 151 9.26 3.87 0.93
C TRP A 151 8.78 4.72 -0.24
N ALA A 152 9.68 5.38 -0.98
CA ALA A 152 9.31 6.27 -2.08
C ALA A 152 8.82 5.50 -3.33
N TYR A 153 7.87 6.09 -4.06
CA TYR A 153 7.21 5.41 -5.18
C TYR A 153 8.16 5.11 -6.36
N CYS A 154 9.01 6.06 -6.74
CA CYS A 154 9.97 5.90 -7.84
C CYS A 154 10.87 4.66 -7.69
N PHE A 155 11.35 4.37 -6.47
CA PHE A 155 12.19 3.18 -6.20
C PHE A 155 11.40 1.88 -6.01
N ARG A 156 10.06 1.93 -6.06
CA ARG A 156 9.18 0.74 -6.01
C ARG A 156 8.76 0.25 -7.38
N LYS A 157 9.14 0.96 -8.44
CA LYS A 157 8.93 0.50 -9.81
C LYS A 157 9.44 -0.95 -9.95
N ASN A 158 8.70 -1.74 -10.72
CA ASN A 158 8.94 -3.17 -10.96
C ASN A 158 8.72 -4.13 -9.77
N ALA A 159 8.34 -3.64 -8.58
CA ALA A 159 8.04 -4.51 -7.44
C ALA A 159 6.71 -5.30 -7.59
N GLY A 160 5.97 -5.15 -8.70
CA GLY A 160 4.64 -5.76 -8.91
C GLY A 160 3.55 -5.24 -7.96
N ILE A 161 3.90 -4.29 -7.10
CA ILE A 161 3.17 -3.89 -5.91
C ILE A 161 2.42 -2.58 -6.19
N LYS A 162 1.15 -2.71 -6.61
CA LYS A 162 0.09 -1.74 -6.24
C LYS A 162 -0.45 -2.03 -4.83
N ALA A 163 0.39 -2.60 -3.97
CA ALA A 163 0.01 -3.19 -2.69
C ALA A 163 -0.51 -2.18 -1.67
N ASN A 164 -0.26 -0.87 -1.85
CA ASN A 164 -0.89 0.18 -1.03
C ASN A 164 -2.42 0.04 -1.03
N MET A 165 -3.04 -0.16 -2.20
CA MET A 165 -4.49 -0.37 -2.29
C MET A 165 -4.96 -1.67 -1.63
N HIS A 166 -4.18 -2.75 -1.73
CA HIS A 166 -4.60 -4.06 -1.23
C HIS A 166 -4.45 -4.19 0.29
N LEU A 167 -3.34 -3.70 0.85
CA LEU A 167 -3.10 -3.62 2.28
C LEU A 167 -4.09 -2.67 2.94
N GLU A 168 -4.31 -1.47 2.38
CA GLU A 168 -5.29 -0.53 2.91
C GLU A 168 -6.70 -1.11 2.84
N ARG A 169 -7.05 -1.78 1.74
CA ARG A 169 -8.37 -2.42 1.60
C ARG A 169 -8.57 -3.52 2.63
N ILE A 170 -7.57 -4.38 2.89
CA ILE A 170 -7.70 -5.45 3.88
C ILE A 170 -7.65 -4.91 5.31
N HIS A 171 -6.74 -3.99 5.63
CA HIS A 171 -6.73 -3.33 6.94
C HIS A 171 -8.05 -2.60 7.21
N ARG A 172 -8.58 -1.88 6.21
CA ARG A 172 -9.90 -1.24 6.29
C ARG A 172 -11.03 -2.27 6.41
N THR A 173 -10.94 -3.38 5.69
CA THR A 173 -11.94 -4.47 5.75
C THR A 173 -11.97 -5.08 7.15
N ILE A 174 -10.82 -5.50 7.69
CA ILE A 174 -10.73 -6.07 9.04
C ILE A 174 -11.19 -5.02 10.07
N LYS A 175 -10.57 -3.84 10.08
CA LYS A 175 -10.81 -2.83 11.11
C LYS A 175 -12.22 -2.23 11.05
N HIS A 176 -12.74 -1.91 9.87
CA HIS A 176 -14.01 -1.18 9.75
C HIS A 176 -15.20 -2.08 9.37
N LEU A 177 -15.04 -3.06 8.48
CA LEU A 177 -16.16 -3.91 8.07
C LEU A 177 -16.45 -5.01 9.10
N TYR A 178 -15.41 -5.66 9.63
CA TYR A 178 -15.61 -6.77 10.57
C TYR A 178 -15.51 -6.35 12.05
N LEU A 179 -14.57 -5.46 12.40
CA LEU A 179 -14.35 -5.02 13.79
C LEU A 179 -15.07 -3.69 14.15
N LYS A 180 -15.85 -3.12 13.22
CA LYS A 180 -16.65 -1.88 13.40
C LYS A 180 -15.85 -0.70 13.99
N GLY A 181 -14.55 -0.62 13.70
CA GLY A 181 -13.65 0.41 14.20
C GLY A 181 -13.31 0.32 15.69
N LYS A 182 -13.75 -0.73 16.40
CA LYS A 182 -13.55 -0.89 17.84
C LYS A 182 -12.36 -1.82 18.13
N THR A 183 -11.63 -1.51 19.19
CA THR A 183 -10.68 -2.46 19.79
C THR A 183 -11.45 -3.66 20.32
N VAL A 184 -11.29 -4.81 19.69
CA VAL A 184 -12.00 -6.02 20.10
C VAL A 184 -11.29 -6.62 21.31
N LYS A 185 -11.89 -6.45 22.48
CA LYS A 185 -11.40 -7.03 23.76
C LYS A 185 -11.59 -8.56 23.83
N ARG A 186 -12.41 -9.13 22.94
CA ARG A 186 -12.86 -10.52 22.96
C ARG A 186 -12.27 -11.31 21.80
N LEU A 187 -11.35 -12.22 22.13
CA LEU A 187 -10.62 -13.02 21.14
C LEU A 187 -11.54 -13.86 20.24
N ASP A 188 -12.61 -14.41 20.78
CA ASP A 188 -13.59 -15.21 20.03
C ASP A 188 -14.24 -14.43 18.88
N LYS A 189 -14.57 -13.15 19.10
CA LYS A 189 -15.14 -12.28 18.06
C LYS A 189 -14.13 -11.97 16.96
N LEU A 190 -12.86 -11.82 17.33
CA LEU A 190 -11.77 -11.58 16.39
C LEU A 190 -11.54 -12.82 15.51
N ILE A 191 -11.49 -14.02 16.10
CA ILE A 191 -11.33 -15.28 15.37
C ILE A 191 -12.50 -15.45 14.39
N HIS A 192 -13.73 -15.26 14.87
CA HIS A 192 -14.92 -15.35 14.01
C HIS A 192 -14.86 -14.38 12.82
N ALA A 193 -14.48 -13.12 13.07
CA ALA A 193 -14.30 -12.11 12.02
C ALA A 193 -13.24 -12.51 10.98
N ILE A 194 -12.09 -13.03 11.43
CA ILE A 194 -11.01 -13.51 10.55
C ILE A 194 -11.51 -14.69 9.69
N MET A 195 -12.22 -15.64 10.29
CA MET A 195 -12.78 -16.79 9.57
C MET A 195 -13.81 -16.35 8.53
N GLN A 196 -14.76 -15.48 8.89
CA GLN A 196 -15.75 -14.95 7.96
C GLN A 196 -15.11 -14.20 6.79
N MET A 197 -14.13 -13.35 7.06
CA MET A 197 -13.39 -12.64 6.02
C MET A 197 -12.68 -13.61 5.07
N THR A 198 -12.01 -14.62 5.63
CA THR A 198 -11.26 -15.61 4.84
C THR A 198 -12.21 -16.42 3.97
N GLN A 199 -13.36 -16.83 4.51
CA GLN A 199 -14.41 -17.52 3.75
C GLN A 199 -14.93 -16.66 2.59
N GLN A 200 -15.24 -15.39 2.84
CA GLN A 200 -15.69 -14.47 1.79
C GLN A 200 -14.63 -14.31 0.69
N LYS A 201 -13.35 -14.17 1.07
CA LYS A 201 -12.23 -14.05 0.12
C LYS A 201 -12.05 -15.29 -0.74
N LEU A 202 -12.22 -16.48 -0.17
CA LEU A 202 -12.17 -17.73 -0.91
C LEU A 202 -13.35 -17.83 -1.90
N PHE A 203 -14.55 -17.45 -1.47
CA PHE A 203 -15.73 -17.42 -2.33
C PHE A 203 -15.59 -16.41 -3.49
N ASP A 204 -15.08 -15.21 -3.20
CA ASP A 204 -14.78 -14.20 -4.21
C ASP A 204 -13.80 -14.74 -5.25
N ARG A 205 -12.77 -15.49 -4.81
CA ARG A 205 -11.79 -16.13 -5.69
C ARG A 205 -12.44 -17.18 -6.59
N LEU A 206 -13.25 -18.09 -6.04
CA LEU A 206 -14.01 -19.07 -6.83
C LEU A 206 -14.89 -18.40 -7.88
N THR A 207 -15.60 -17.34 -7.50
CA THR A 207 -16.44 -16.58 -8.42
C THR A 207 -15.64 -15.97 -9.56
N VAL A 208 -14.44 -15.45 -9.28
CA VAL A 208 -13.54 -14.87 -10.29
C VAL A 208 -12.95 -15.92 -11.21
N LEU A 209 -12.63 -17.12 -10.70
CA LEU A 209 -12.15 -18.24 -11.52
C LEU A 209 -13.22 -18.70 -12.50
N GLU A 210 -14.47 -18.87 -12.04
CA GLU A 210 -15.58 -19.34 -12.86
C GLU A 210 -16.10 -18.30 -13.86
N LYS A 211 -16.24 -17.04 -13.43
CA LYS A 211 -16.89 -15.98 -14.26
C LYS A 211 -15.90 -15.05 -14.94
N GLY A 212 -14.61 -15.20 -14.66
CA GLY A 212 -13.58 -14.24 -15.01
C GLY A 212 -13.62 -12.97 -14.15
N LYS A 213 -12.48 -12.27 -14.06
CA LYS A 213 -12.36 -11.05 -13.25
C LYS A 213 -12.96 -9.84 -13.97
N LEU A 214 -14.26 -9.58 -13.76
CA LEU A 214 -14.88 -8.32 -14.19
C LEU A 214 -14.51 -7.17 -13.24
N THR A 215 -13.29 -6.67 -13.38
CA THR A 215 -12.90 -5.43 -12.67
C THR A 215 -13.75 -4.26 -13.14
N THR A 216 -14.02 -3.29 -12.26
CA THR A 216 -14.71 -2.03 -12.63
C THR A 216 -14.04 -1.39 -13.84
N LYS A 217 -12.69 -1.40 -13.88
CA LYS A 217 -11.91 -0.93 -15.02
C LYS A 217 -12.21 -1.71 -16.31
N MET A 218 -12.31 -3.04 -16.27
CA MET A 218 -12.67 -3.83 -17.46
C MET A 218 -14.12 -3.63 -17.88
N LYS A 219 -15.05 -3.47 -16.92
CA LYS A 219 -16.43 -3.09 -17.21
C LYS A 219 -16.48 -1.73 -17.91
N GLU A 220 -15.74 -0.76 -17.39
CA GLU A 220 -15.67 0.59 -17.94
C GLU A 220 -14.96 0.63 -19.31
N LEU A 221 -13.86 -0.12 -19.48
CA LEU A 221 -13.21 -0.27 -20.79
C LEU A 221 -14.14 -0.93 -21.80
N ARG A 222 -14.85 -2.01 -21.43
CA ARG A 222 -15.84 -2.64 -22.31
C ARG A 222 -17.00 -1.72 -22.61
N PHE A 223 -17.45 -0.93 -21.63
CA PHE A 223 -18.49 0.07 -21.82
C PHE A 223 -18.03 1.14 -22.81
N ARG A 224 -16.90 1.79 -22.56
CA ARG A 224 -16.30 2.80 -23.46
C ARG A 224 -16.06 2.24 -24.87
N HIS A 225 -15.56 1.01 -24.98
CA HIS A 225 -15.40 0.33 -26.27
C HIS A 225 -16.74 0.12 -26.98
N LYS A 226 -17.76 -0.40 -26.29
CA LYS A 226 -19.10 -0.57 -26.88
C LYS A 226 -19.72 0.75 -27.29
N THR A 227 -19.61 1.78 -26.44
CA THR A 227 -20.07 3.14 -26.76
C THR A 227 -19.32 3.70 -27.97
N SER A 228 -18.01 3.47 -28.07
CA SER A 228 -17.21 3.88 -29.23
C SER A 228 -17.66 3.18 -30.52
N MET A 229 -18.02 1.90 -30.45
CA MET A 229 -18.55 1.15 -31.61
C MET A 229 -19.92 1.65 -32.07
N THR A 230 -20.66 2.36 -31.22
CA THR A 230 -21.95 2.97 -31.56
C THR A 230 -21.83 4.44 -31.99
N LEU A 231 -20.63 5.02 -31.96
CA LEU A 231 -20.41 6.38 -32.45
C LEU A 231 -20.58 6.40 -33.97
N ASN A 232 -21.35 7.36 -34.47
CA ASN A 232 -21.51 7.55 -35.90
C ASN A 232 -20.23 8.15 -36.47
N THR A 233 -19.51 7.36 -37.28
CA THR A 233 -18.28 7.78 -37.96
C THR A 233 -18.51 8.88 -38.99
N ASP A 234 -19.74 9.07 -39.45
CA ASP A 234 -20.12 10.13 -40.40
C ASP A 234 -20.06 11.53 -39.77
N LEU A 235 -19.96 11.62 -38.43
CA LEU A 235 -19.74 12.86 -37.69
C LEU A 235 -18.26 13.24 -37.56
N ILE A 236 -17.35 12.42 -38.12
CA ILE A 236 -15.91 12.64 -38.12
C ILE A 236 -15.53 13.12 -39.52
N VAL A 237 -15.31 14.42 -39.66
CA VAL A 237 -14.93 15.04 -40.94
C VAL A 237 -13.42 15.26 -40.94
N GLN A 238 -12.74 14.76 -41.97
CA GLN A 238 -11.33 15.07 -42.16
C GLN A 238 -11.21 16.48 -42.72
N ASN A 239 -10.60 17.39 -41.96
CA ASN A 239 -10.38 18.75 -42.44
C ASN A 239 -9.13 18.83 -43.33
N ASN A 240 -8.04 18.15 -42.94
CA ASN A 240 -6.75 18.11 -43.65
C ASN A 240 -6.06 16.75 -43.42
N ASP A 241 -4.92 16.49 -44.08
CA ASP A 241 -4.14 15.25 -43.92
C ASP A 241 -3.71 14.95 -42.46
N THR A 242 -3.70 15.94 -41.58
CA THR A 242 -3.27 15.80 -40.18
C THR A 242 -4.33 16.19 -39.15
N SER A 243 -5.58 16.47 -39.53
CA SER A 243 -6.60 16.94 -38.58
C SER A 243 -8.02 16.50 -38.90
N TRP A 244 -8.76 16.15 -37.84
CA TRP A 244 -10.15 15.68 -37.89
C TRP A 244 -11.04 16.55 -36.99
N GLU A 245 -12.21 16.89 -37.49
CA GLU A 245 -13.30 17.50 -36.71
C GLU A 245 -14.31 16.43 -36.32
N VAL A 246 -14.71 16.44 -35.05
CA VAL A 246 -15.68 15.48 -34.50
C VAL A 246 -16.82 16.26 -33.87
N ALA A 247 -18.02 16.16 -34.45
CA ALA A 247 -19.21 16.80 -33.91
C ALA A 247 -19.69 16.07 -32.63
N SER A 248 -19.90 16.83 -31.55
CA SER A 248 -20.42 16.29 -30.28
C SER A 248 -21.89 15.91 -30.41
N SER A 249 -22.27 14.73 -29.92
CA SER A 249 -23.65 14.22 -29.97
C SER A 249 -24.55 14.73 -28.85
N ASN A 250 -24.10 15.69 -28.01
CA ASN A 250 -24.95 16.31 -26.98
C ASN A 250 -25.41 17.70 -27.44
N GLY A 251 -26.57 17.72 -28.10
CA GLY A 251 -27.45 18.87 -28.27
C GLY A 251 -28.81 18.54 -27.68
#